data_AF-A0AAD7IHW6-F1
#
_entry.id   AF-A0AAD7IHW6-F1
#
_cell.length_a   1.000
_cell.length_b   1.000
_cell.length_c   1.000
_cell.angle_alpha   90.00
_cell.angle_beta   90.00
_cell.angle_gamma   90.00
#
_symmetry.space_group_name_H-M   'P 1'
#
loop_
_entity.id
_entity.type
_entity.pdbx_description
1 polymer ?
#
loop_
_entity_poly.entity_id
_entity_poly.type
_entity_poly.pdbx_seq_one_letter_code
_entity_poly.pdbx_strand_id
1 'polypeptide(L)'
;MCGGPTADGACKIGIKGGKAISACPSAYSFLISAASKFRDSRPCTNVPIVCALNCGETHWKYNFQKHLKERHPSWEQIVAPSFLSLIDISHAEQTTLQIPANKFLHIISPTAPPIPSTPTRDRPMGRKRPASCTLSRQAKENMTRTPTRRALKTPRLDLSIFPE
;
A
#
# COMPACT_ATOMS: atom_id res chain seq x y z
N MET A 1 6.90 12.02 8.90
CA MET A 1 5.55 11.58 8.53
C MET A 1 4.56 12.50 9.22
N CYS A 2 3.80 13.29 8.46
CA CYS A 2 2.63 13.98 9.01
C CYS A 2 1.53 12.92 9.17
N GLY A 3 1.38 12.38 10.38
CA GLY A 3 0.18 11.65 10.80
C GLY A 3 -0.92 12.58 11.32
N GLY A 4 -0.75 13.89 11.13
CA GLY A 4 -1.67 14.90 11.59
C GLY A 4 -2.98 14.92 10.78
N PRO A 5 -4.07 15.43 11.37
CA PRO A 5 -5.34 15.57 10.68
C PRO A 5 -5.19 16.48 9.47
N THR A 6 -5.75 16.05 8.34
CA THR A 6 -5.84 16.83 7.09
C THR A 6 -6.82 18.02 7.20
N ALA A 7 -7.48 18.19 8.34
CA ALA A 7 -8.66 19.05 8.51
C ALA A 7 -8.40 20.53 8.16
N ASP A 8 -7.20 21.05 8.43
CA ASP A 8 -6.87 22.46 8.16
C ASP A 8 -6.26 22.67 6.77
N GLY A 9 -6.23 21.65 5.91
CA GLY A 9 -5.62 21.72 4.58
C GLY A 9 -4.09 21.88 4.58
N ALA A 10 -3.46 21.94 5.76
CA ALA A 10 -2.01 22.14 5.91
C ALA A 10 -1.18 20.96 5.39
N CYS A 11 -1.74 19.75 5.41
CA CYS A 11 -1.04 18.53 4.99
C CYS A 11 -1.68 17.92 3.74
N LYS A 12 -1.49 18.56 2.58
CA LYS A 12 -1.88 17.97 1.29
C LYS A 12 -0.96 16.82 0.95
N ILE A 13 -1.53 15.68 0.59
CA ILE A 13 -0.83 14.47 0.16
C ILE A 13 -1.14 14.24 -1.32
N GLY A 14 -0.15 13.80 -2.08
CA GLY A 14 -0.32 13.45 -3.49
C GLY A 14 0.59 12.31 -3.89
N ILE A 15 0.41 11.84 -5.11
CA ILE A 15 1.20 10.77 -5.71
C ILE A 15 1.87 11.33 -6.97
N LYS A 16 3.20 11.27 -7.04
CA LYS A 16 3.95 11.70 -8.23
C LYS A 16 5.05 10.69 -8.55
N GLY A 17 4.98 10.07 -9.72
CA GLY A 17 5.99 9.09 -10.17
C GLY A 17 6.15 7.88 -9.23
N GLY A 18 5.04 7.36 -8.69
CA GLY A 18 5.06 6.23 -7.74
C GLY A 18 5.62 6.55 -6.35
N LYS A 19 5.83 7.84 -6.05
CA LYS A 19 6.26 8.33 -4.73
C LYS A 19 5.14 9.11 -4.05
N ALA A 20 5.06 8.97 -2.73
CA ALA A 20 4.24 9.83 -1.90
C ALA A 20 4.89 11.22 -1.79
N ILE A 21 4.14 12.26 -2.14
CA ILE A 21 4.50 13.66 -1.90
C ILE A 21 3.57 14.23 -0.84
N SER A 22 4.11 15.03 0.07
CA SER A 22 3.31 15.75 1.06
C SER A 22 3.85 17.16 1.22
N ALA A 23 2.95 18.13 1.40
CA ALA A 23 3.30 19.52 1.65
C ALA A 23 3.82 19.78 3.08
N CYS A 24 3.79 18.77 3.96
CA CYS A 24 4.28 18.92 5.32
C CYS A 24 5.82 19.11 5.35
N PRO A 25 6.36 20.10 6.10
CA PRO A 25 7.81 20.31 6.24
C PRO A 25 8.57 19.09 6.75
N SER A 26 7.91 18.27 7.58
CA SER A 26 8.46 17.03 8.16
C SER A 26 8.12 15.78 7.33
N ALA A 27 7.68 15.95 6.09
CA ALA A 27 7.46 14.85 5.17
C ALA A 27 8.78 14.35 4.57
N TYR A 28 8.92 13.04 4.48
CA TYR A 28 9.95 12.42 3.66
C TYR A 28 9.28 11.69 2.49
N SER A 29 9.92 11.72 1.33
CA SER A 29 9.44 10.97 0.17
C SER A 29 9.76 9.49 0.33
N PHE A 30 8.82 8.61 -0.02
CA PHE A 30 9.05 7.17 -0.09
C PHE A 30 8.34 6.57 -1.29
N LEU A 31 8.79 5.39 -1.70
CA LEU A 31 8.19 4.63 -2.80
C LEU A 31 6.92 3.93 -2.31
N ILE A 32 5.81 4.17 -3.02
CA ILE A 32 4.50 3.60 -2.69
C ILE A 32 4.54 2.07 -2.79
N SER A 33 5.23 1.53 -3.80
CA SER A 33 5.38 0.09 -3.99
C SER A 33 6.16 -0.62 -2.88
N ALA A 34 7.02 0.11 -2.16
CA ALA A 34 7.71 -0.41 -0.99
C ALA A 34 6.82 -0.30 0.25
N ALA A 35 6.11 0.82 0.40
CA ALA A 35 5.18 1.05 1.50
C ALA A 35 3.93 0.15 1.44
N SER A 36 3.51 -0.27 0.25
CA SER A 36 2.34 -1.15 0.06
C SER A 36 2.60 -2.61 0.47
N LYS A 37 3.84 -2.97 0.79
CA LYS A 37 4.21 -4.31 1.21
C LYS A 37 4.30 -4.35 2.73
N PHE A 38 3.36 -5.05 3.35
CA PHE A 38 3.43 -5.31 4.78
C PHE A 38 4.69 -6.11 5.11
N ARG A 39 5.36 -5.72 6.20
CA ARG A 39 6.47 -6.43 6.81
C ARG A 39 6.37 -6.27 8.32
N ASP A 40 6.57 -7.34 9.07
CA ASP A 40 6.51 -7.31 10.54
C ASP A 40 7.51 -6.32 11.15
N SER A 41 8.70 -6.20 10.54
CA SER A 41 9.73 -5.26 10.98
C SER A 41 9.45 -3.80 10.64
N ARG A 42 8.54 -3.55 9.69
CA ARG A 42 8.20 -2.21 9.18
C ARG A 42 6.73 -2.18 8.75
N PRO A 43 5.78 -2.26 9.68
CA PRO A 43 4.37 -2.11 9.36
C PRO A 43 4.17 -0.70 8.76
N CYS A 44 3.70 -0.63 7.52
CA CYS A 44 3.51 0.64 6.84
C CYS A 44 2.04 0.82 6.46
N THR A 45 1.30 1.58 7.27
CA THR A 45 -0.06 2.03 6.94
C THR A 45 -0.10 3.38 6.25
N ASN A 46 1.06 4.00 6.06
CA ASN A 46 1.19 5.30 5.42
C ASN A 46 1.25 5.14 3.90
N VAL A 47 0.29 4.42 3.33
CA VAL A 47 0.14 4.31 1.88
C VAL A 47 -0.88 5.36 1.45
N PRO A 48 -0.53 6.32 0.59
CA PRO A 48 -1.51 7.26 0.04
C PRO A 48 -2.38 6.52 -0.98
N ILE A 49 -3.69 6.66 -0.84
CA ILE A 49 -4.69 6.03 -1.72
C ILE A 49 -5.55 7.14 -2.31
N VAL A 50 -5.71 7.09 -3.63
CA VAL A 50 -6.60 8.01 -4.37
C VAL A 50 -8.01 7.48 -4.29
N CYS A 51 -8.98 8.37 -4.04
CA CYS A 51 -10.37 7.96 -4.00
C CYS A 51 -10.92 7.57 -5.38
N ALA A 52 -11.53 6.38 -5.44
CA ALA A 52 -12.14 5.84 -6.65
C ALA A 52 -13.53 6.42 -6.96
N LEU A 53 -14.15 7.16 -6.03
CA LEU A 53 -15.50 7.74 -6.18
C LEU A 53 -15.47 9.14 -6.81
N ASN A 54 -14.49 9.41 -7.68
CA ASN A 54 -14.32 10.66 -8.43
C ASN A 54 -14.27 11.98 -7.63
N CYS A 55 -13.97 11.96 -6.32
CA CYS A 55 -13.73 13.20 -5.57
C CYS A 55 -12.32 13.77 -5.75
N GLY A 56 -11.38 12.98 -6.30
CA GLY A 56 -10.00 13.40 -6.57
C GLY A 56 -9.12 13.56 -5.33
N GLU A 57 -9.64 13.31 -4.13
CA GLU A 57 -8.88 13.41 -2.89
C GLU A 57 -7.95 12.20 -2.70
N THR A 58 -6.79 12.45 -2.08
CA THR A 58 -5.82 11.40 -1.70
C THR A 58 -5.69 11.38 -0.19
N HIS A 59 -5.89 10.21 0.41
CA HIS A 59 -5.85 10.02 1.85
C HIS A 59 -4.91 8.89 2.23
N TRP A 60 -4.37 8.92 3.45
CA TRP A 60 -3.66 7.77 3.99
C TRP A 60 -4.60 6.59 4.19
N LYS A 61 -4.12 5.35 3.97
CA LYS A 61 -4.89 4.11 4.15
C LYS A 61 -5.69 4.08 5.46
N TYR A 62 -5.08 4.46 6.58
CA TYR A 62 -5.76 4.48 7.90
C TYR A 62 -6.81 5.58 8.08
N ASN A 63 -6.74 6.68 7.31
CA ASN A 63 -7.74 7.74 7.31
C ASN A 63 -8.82 7.53 6.25
N PHE A 64 -8.62 6.58 5.34
CA PHE A 64 -9.44 6.43 4.14
C PHE A 64 -10.89 6.06 4.46
N GLN A 65 -11.11 5.23 5.48
CA GLN A 65 -12.46 4.89 5.92
C GLN A 65 -13.24 6.08 6.45
N LYS A 66 -12.58 6.97 7.21
CA LYS A 66 -13.21 8.18 7.73
C LYS A 66 -13.66 9.06 6.57
N HIS A 67 -12.79 9.24 5.57
CA HIS A 67 -13.13 9.94 4.34
C HIS A 67 -14.35 9.34 3.63
N LEU A 68 -14.41 8.02 3.47
CA LEU A 68 -15.56 7.35 2.85
C LEU A 68 -16.86 7.61 3.62
N LYS A 69 -16.85 7.49 4.96
CA LYS A 69 -18.03 7.74 5.79
C LYS A 69 -18.50 9.20 5.75
N GLU A 70 -17.58 10.15 5.73
CA GLU A 70 -17.89 11.59 5.78
C GLU A 70 -18.28 12.17 4.42
N ARG A 71 -17.59 11.76 3.34
CA ARG A 71 -17.77 12.33 2.00
C ARG A 71 -18.64 11.49 1.08
N HIS A 72 -18.81 10.21 1.36
CA HIS A 72 -19.50 9.27 0.48
C HIS A 72 -20.47 8.37 1.26
N PRO A 73 -21.61 8.88 1.77
CA PRO A 73 -22.51 8.10 2.64
C PRO A 73 -22.98 6.75 2.06
N SER A 74 -23.07 6.64 0.73
CA SER A 74 -23.49 5.43 0.01
C SER A 74 -22.32 4.63 -0.58
N TRP A 75 -21.10 4.80 -0.07
CA TRP A 75 -19.89 4.19 -0.65
C TRP A 75 -19.95 2.66 -0.70
N GLU A 76 -20.57 2.02 0.29
CA GLU A 76 -20.62 0.55 0.42
C GLU A 76 -21.28 -0.14 -0.78
N GLN A 77 -22.20 0.55 -1.46
CA GLN A 77 -22.92 0.02 -2.62
C GLN A 77 -22.16 0.25 -3.94
N ILE A 78 -21.22 1.20 -3.96
CA ILE A 78 -20.58 1.70 -5.18
C ILE A 78 -19.15 1.17 -5.30
N VAL A 79 -18.45 1.03 -4.18
CA VAL A 79 -17.04 0.66 -4.16
C VAL A 79 -16.86 -0.83 -4.46
N ALA A 80 -16.03 -1.13 -5.46
CA ALA A 80 -15.72 -2.52 -5.82
C ALA A 80 -15.01 -3.26 -4.66
N PRO A 81 -15.29 -4.57 -4.46
CA PRO A 81 -14.66 -5.36 -3.41
C PRO A 81 -13.12 -5.37 -3.48
N SER A 82 -12.55 -5.33 -4.68
CA SER A 82 -11.10 -5.25 -4.88
C SER A 82 -10.48 -3.98 -4.31
N PHE A 83 -11.22 -2.87 -4.32
CA PHE A 83 -10.78 -1.61 -3.71
C PHE A 83 -10.88 -1.68 -2.18
N LEU A 84 -11.86 -2.40 -1.63
CA LEU A 84 -11.96 -2.62 -0.19
C LEU A 84 -10.75 -3.38 0.35
N SER A 85 -10.29 -4.41 -0.35
CA SER A 85 -9.06 -5.13 0.01
C SER A 85 -7.82 -4.24 -0.01
N LEU A 86 -7.79 -3.18 -0.84
CA LEU A 86 -6.68 -2.24 -0.88
C LEU A 86 -6.63 -1.31 0.34
N ILE A 87 -7.80 -0.86 0.80
CA ILE A 87 -7.93 0.03 1.96
C ILE A 87 -7.96 -0.73 3.28
N ASP A 88 -8.14 -2.06 3.25
CA ASP A 88 -8.25 -2.89 4.44
C ASP A 88 -6.95 -2.99 5.23
N ILE A 89 -7.00 -2.65 6.52
CA ILE A 89 -5.89 -2.79 7.45
C ILE A 89 -6.10 -4.09 8.20
N SER A 90 -5.33 -5.10 7.82
CA SER A 90 -5.43 -6.44 8.39
C SER A 90 -5.23 -6.43 9.91
N HIS A 91 -5.83 -7.39 10.62
CA HIS A 91 -5.68 -7.50 12.07
C HIS A 91 -4.21 -7.62 12.51
N ALA A 92 -3.37 -8.31 11.72
CA ALA A 92 -1.94 -8.39 11.94
C ALA A 92 -1.30 -6.99 11.89
N GLU A 93 -1.59 -6.20 10.85
CA GLU A 93 -1.14 -4.80 10.75
C GLU A 93 -1.59 -3.97 11.95
N GLN A 94 -2.86 -4.06 12.37
CA GLN A 94 -3.38 -3.30 13.50
C GLN A 94 -2.65 -3.64 14.81
N THR A 95 -2.36 -4.93 15.01
CA THR A 95 -1.64 -5.43 16.19
C THR A 95 -0.19 -4.93 16.20
N THR A 96 0.52 -5.02 15.08
CA THR A 96 1.93 -4.55 14.99
C THR A 96 2.03 -3.03 15.17
N LEU A 97 1.00 -2.28 14.76
CA LEU A 97 0.93 -0.83 14.95
C LEU A 97 0.53 -0.41 16.36
N GLN A 98 0.27 -1.36 17.26
CA GLN A 98 -0.17 -1.09 18.63
C GLN A 98 -1.42 -0.20 18.67
N ILE A 99 -2.32 -0.37 17.68
CA ILE A 99 -3.63 0.29 17.73
C ILE A 99 -4.38 -0.36 18.91
N PRO A 100 -4.91 0.41 19.86
CA PRO A 100 -5.63 -0.20 20.98
C PRO A 100 -6.93 -0.83 20.47
N ALA A 101 -7.30 -1.99 21.03
CA ALA A 101 -8.38 -2.85 20.51
C ALA A 101 -9.74 -2.14 20.41
N ASN A 102 -9.99 -1.13 21.25
CA ASN A 102 -11.19 -0.31 21.20
C ASN A 102 -11.26 0.64 19.98
N LYS A 103 -10.17 0.78 19.24
CA LYS A 103 -10.07 1.56 17.99
C LYS A 103 -9.89 0.68 16.76
N PHE A 104 -10.01 -0.64 16.91
CA PHE A 104 -9.98 -1.54 15.76
C PHE A 104 -11.10 -1.18 14.81
N LEU A 105 -10.69 -0.74 13.62
CA LEU A 105 -11.59 -0.49 12.54
C LEU A 105 -12.04 -1.85 12.04
N HIS A 106 -13.16 -2.35 12.58
CA HIS A 106 -13.88 -3.46 11.98
C HIS A 106 -14.39 -2.96 10.63
N ILE A 107 -13.60 -3.20 9.58
CA ILE A 107 -14.14 -3.18 8.24
C ILE A 107 -15.23 -4.22 8.27
N ILE A 108 -16.41 -3.82 7.81
CA ILE A 108 -17.54 -4.71 7.58
C ILE A 108 -16.98 -5.80 6.67
N SER A 109 -16.51 -6.91 7.25
CA SER A 109 -16.32 -8.14 6.51
C SER A 109 -17.68 -8.33 5.88
N PRO A 110 -17.81 -8.27 4.53
CA PRO A 110 -19.09 -8.58 3.92
C PRO A 110 -19.42 -9.94 4.47
N THR A 111 -20.46 -10.01 5.32
CA THR A 111 -20.86 -11.21 6.01
C THR A 111 -20.99 -12.23 4.90
N ALA A 112 -20.00 -13.11 4.77
CA ALA A 112 -19.99 -14.06 3.69
C ALA A 112 -21.34 -14.77 3.82
N PRO A 113 -22.19 -14.78 2.77
CA PRO A 113 -23.45 -15.48 2.85
C PRO A 113 -23.12 -16.88 3.37
N PRO A 114 -23.85 -17.39 4.38
CA PRO A 114 -23.51 -18.64 5.05
C PRO A 114 -23.24 -19.68 3.97
N ILE A 115 -21.98 -20.06 3.81
CA ILE A 115 -21.60 -21.02 2.79
C ILE A 115 -22.38 -22.28 3.15
N PRO A 116 -23.31 -22.75 2.30
CA PRO A 116 -24.03 -23.97 2.60
C PRO A 116 -22.98 -25.05 2.78
N SER A 117 -22.91 -25.61 3.98
CA SER A 117 -21.97 -26.64 4.37
C SER A 117 -22.10 -27.80 3.39
N THR A 118 -21.28 -27.82 2.34
CA THR A 118 -21.25 -28.95 1.43
C THR A 118 -20.84 -30.16 2.26
N PRO A 119 -21.62 -31.25 2.29
CA PRO A 119 -21.29 -32.43 3.08
C PRO A 119 -19.89 -32.90 2.67
N THR A 120 -19.01 -32.95 3.66
CA THR A 120 -17.66 -33.48 3.56
C THR A 120 -17.77 -34.90 3.02
N ARG A 121 -17.53 -35.05 1.71
CA ARG A 121 -17.44 -36.35 1.10
C ARG A 121 -16.09 -36.93 1.52
N ASP A 122 -16.13 -37.78 2.54
CA ASP A 122 -15.01 -38.61 2.99
C ASP A 122 -14.29 -39.20 1.78
N ARG A 123 -13.12 -38.65 1.47
CA ARG A 123 -12.22 -39.22 0.47
C ARG A 123 -11.33 -40.21 1.21
N PRO A 124 -11.32 -41.49 0.82
CA PRO A 124 -10.44 -42.48 1.42
C PRO A 124 -8.98 -42.11 1.14
N MET A 125 -8.18 -42.12 2.21
CA MET A 125 -6.73 -42.02 2.15
C MET A 125 -6.16 -43.18 1.33
N GLY A 126 -5.49 -42.87 0.23
CA GLY A 126 -4.83 -43.90 -0.55
C GLY A 126 -4.07 -43.35 -1.75
N ARG A 127 -2.82 -42.94 -1.53
CA ARG A 127 -1.65 -43.41 -2.30
C ARG A 127 -0.38 -42.72 -1.82
N LYS A 128 0.52 -43.53 -1.28
CA LYS A 128 1.92 -43.22 -1.00
C LYS A 128 2.58 -42.72 -2.29
N ARG A 129 3.19 -41.53 -2.26
CA ARG A 129 4.14 -41.08 -3.29
C ARG A 129 5.53 -41.61 -2.93
N PRO A 130 6.27 -42.25 -3.85
CA PRO A 130 7.66 -42.60 -3.62
C PRO A 130 8.53 -41.33 -3.69
N ALA A 131 9.52 -41.31 -2.81
CA ALA A 131 10.65 -40.40 -2.86
C ALA A 131 11.57 -40.80 -4.02
N SER A 132 11.92 -39.85 -4.89
CA SER A 132 13.30 -39.53 -5.26
C SER A 132 13.30 -38.50 -6.38
N CYS A 133 14.14 -37.48 -6.24
CA CYS A 133 15.19 -37.20 -7.21
C CYS A 133 16.05 -36.06 -6.66
N THR A 134 17.13 -36.47 -6.01
CA THR A 134 18.31 -35.67 -5.74
C THR A 134 19.08 -35.52 -7.06
N LEU A 135 19.24 -34.28 -7.53
CA LEU A 135 20.31 -33.88 -8.46
C LEU A 135 20.55 -32.38 -8.20
N SER A 136 21.52 -32.03 -7.35
CA SER A 136 22.95 -31.85 -7.64
C SER A 136 23.26 -30.90 -8.79
N ARG A 137 24.08 -29.88 -8.45
CA ARG A 137 24.99 -29.09 -9.30
C ARG A 137 24.30 -28.11 -10.26
N GLN A 138 24.77 -26.90 -10.53
CA GLN A 138 26.07 -26.27 -10.31
C GLN A 138 25.92 -24.75 -10.54
N ALA A 139 26.69 -23.98 -9.77
CA ALA A 139 27.34 -22.72 -10.13
C ALA A 139 26.97 -22.04 -11.46
N LYS A 140 26.54 -20.78 -11.36
CA LYS A 140 27.21 -19.69 -12.07
C LYS A 140 26.90 -18.35 -11.41
N GLU A 141 27.86 -17.92 -10.59
CA GLU A 141 28.16 -16.52 -10.37
C GLU A 141 28.27 -15.85 -11.75
N ASN A 142 27.35 -14.94 -12.06
CA ASN A 142 27.49 -14.06 -13.21
C ASN A 142 27.40 -12.62 -12.73
N MET A 143 28.59 -12.05 -12.58
CA MET A 143 28.95 -10.71 -13.01
C MET A 143 28.02 -9.57 -12.54
N THR A 144 28.39 -9.07 -11.36
CA THR A 144 28.41 -7.66 -11.00
C THR A 144 28.89 -6.80 -12.19
N ARG A 145 27.97 -6.29 -13.00
CA ARG A 145 28.24 -5.16 -13.89
C ARG A 145 27.54 -3.94 -13.31
N THR A 146 28.30 -3.20 -12.53
CA THR A 146 28.00 -1.83 -12.09
C THR A 146 27.92 -0.93 -13.33
N PRO A 147 26.78 -0.30 -13.66
CA PRO A 147 26.77 0.72 -14.69
C PRO A 147 27.38 2.01 -14.11
N THR A 148 28.54 2.37 -14.67
CA THR A 148 29.25 3.62 -14.48
C THR A 148 28.30 4.81 -14.66
N ARG A 149 28.25 5.68 -13.64
CA ARG A 149 27.59 6.99 -13.68
C ARG A 149 28.07 7.78 -14.92
N ARG A 150 27.21 7.96 -15.91
CA ARG A 150 27.34 9.07 -16.87
C ARG A 150 27.02 10.36 -16.12
N ALA A 151 28.01 11.22 -15.99
CA ALA A 151 27.82 12.58 -15.52
C ALA A 151 26.89 13.32 -16.50
N LEU A 152 25.71 13.74 -16.02
CA LEU A 152 24.89 14.71 -16.72
C LEU A 152 25.66 16.04 -16.69
N LYS A 153 26.12 16.45 -17.87
CA LYS A 153 26.66 17.78 -18.14
C LYS A 153 25.49 18.76 -18.07
N THR A 154 25.38 19.49 -16.96
CA THR A 154 24.43 20.60 -16.81
C THR A 154 24.83 21.72 -17.79
N PRO A 155 23.93 22.17 -18.67
CA PRO A 155 24.15 23.41 -19.39
C PRO A 155 24.07 24.58 -18.41
N ARG A 156 25.12 25.40 -18.42
CA ARG A 156 25.25 26.66 -17.71
C ARG A 156 24.25 27.63 -18.36
N LEU A 157 23.15 27.95 -17.67
CA LEU A 157 22.27 29.04 -18.10
C LEU A 157 23.00 30.36 -17.83
N ASP A 158 23.29 31.04 -18.92
CA ASP A 158 23.89 32.36 -18.99
C ASP A 158 22.90 33.37 -18.39
N LEU A 159 23.26 33.94 -17.24
CA LEU A 159 22.53 35.04 -16.62
C LEU A 159 23.00 36.32 -17.31
N SER A 160 22.34 36.67 -18.40
CA SER A 160 22.63 37.88 -19.14
C SER A 160 21.33 38.61 -19.51
N ILE A 161 21.14 39.75 -18.85
CA ILE A 161 20.67 41.01 -19.45
C ILE A 161 19.14 41.21 -19.56
N PHE A 162 18.60 42.00 -18.62
CA PHE A 162 17.54 42.98 -18.91
C PHE A 162 17.94 44.31 -18.25
N PRO A 163 18.28 45.36 -19.01
CA PRO A 163 18.07 46.73 -18.58
C PRO A 163 16.63 47.16 -18.90
N GLU A 164 16.13 48.11 -18.11
CA GLU A 164 14.82 48.77 -18.22
C GLU A 164 14.52 49.35 -19.60
#